data_AF-A0A1X1FCY8-F1
#
_entry.id   AF-A0A1X1FCY8-F1
#
_cell.length_a   1.000
_cell.length_b   1.000
_cell.length_c   1.000
_cell.angle_alpha   90.00
_cell.angle_beta   90.00
_cell.angle_gamma   90.00
#
_symmetry.space_group_name_H-M   'P 1'
#
loop_
_entity.id
_entity.type
_entity.pdbx_description
1 polymer ?
#
loop_
_entity_poly.entity_id
_entity_poly.type
_entity_poly.pdbx_seq_one_letter_code
_entity_poly.pdbx_strand_id
1 'polypeptide(L)'
;MFFNRFRRQNVKKEYDQRLLELINSLKEEWDHASQTQEAVADSDMEMEQETALARQKYFFIYREARIRKIKNDQIQPSVISYDHDNFE
;
A
#
# COMPACT_ATOMS: atom_id res chain seq x y z
N MET A 1 -9.20 27.80 -23.34
CA MET A 1 -9.17 27.05 -22.05
C MET A 1 -8.47 25.69 -22.18
N PHE A 2 -7.26 25.61 -22.75
CA PHE A 2 -6.54 24.33 -22.93
C PHE A 2 -5.44 24.10 -21.89
N PHE A 3 -4.75 25.17 -21.45
CA PHE A 3 -3.69 25.11 -20.44
C PHE A 3 -4.12 24.53 -19.08
N ASN A 4 -5.35 24.79 -18.64
CA ASN A 4 -5.85 24.27 -17.36
C ASN A 4 -6.06 22.75 -17.36
N ARG A 5 -6.31 22.15 -18.53
CA ARG A 5 -6.53 20.71 -18.64
C ARG A 5 -5.21 19.94 -18.53
N PHE A 6 -4.14 20.44 -19.17
CA PHE A 6 -2.79 19.85 -19.09
C PHE A 6 -2.21 19.92 -17.67
N ARG A 7 -2.37 21.05 -16.96
CA ARG A 7 -1.94 21.15 -15.55
C ARG A 7 -2.67 20.16 -14.64
N ARG A 8 -4.00 20.01 -14.80
CA ARG A 8 -4.80 19.05 -14.01
C ARG A 8 -4.42 17.59 -14.31
N GLN A 9 -4.06 17.28 -15.56
CA GLN A 9 -3.64 15.93 -15.95
C GLN A 9 -2.28 15.58 -15.34
N ASN A 10 -1.35 16.54 -15.26
CA ASN A 10 -0.07 16.36 -14.57
C ASN A 10 -0.23 16.13 -13.06
N VAL A 11 -1.08 16.91 -12.39
CA VAL A 11 -1.32 16.76 -10.94
C VAL A 11 -1.96 15.40 -10.61
N LYS A 12 -2.92 14.94 -11.42
CA LYS A 12 -3.52 13.61 -11.24
C LYS A 12 -2.48 12.50 -11.39
N LYS A 13 -1.68 12.56 -12.46
CA LYS A 13 -0.64 11.56 -12.72
C LYS A 13 0.42 11.54 -11.61
N GLU A 14 0.84 12.71 -11.14
CA GLU A 14 1.79 12.83 -10.03
C GLU A 14 1.21 12.26 -8.73
N TYR A 15 -0.05 12.56 -8.44
CA TYR A 15 -0.72 11.98 -7.27
C TYR A 15 -0.78 10.46 -7.36
N ASP A 16 -1.22 9.91 -8.49
CA ASP A 16 -1.34 8.46 -8.67
C ASP A 16 0.04 7.77 -8.55
N GLN A 17 1.10 8.41 -9.06
CA GLN A 17 2.47 7.94 -8.91
C GLN A 17 2.91 7.89 -7.43
N ARG A 18 2.68 8.97 -6.68
CA ARG A 18 2.99 9.01 -5.24
C ARG A 18 2.17 8.01 -4.44
N LEU A 19 0.91 7.77 -4.84
CA LEU A 19 0.06 6.77 -4.19
C LEU A 19 0.63 5.36 -4.40
N LEU A 20 1.11 5.05 -5.60
CA LEU A 20 1.77 3.78 -5.91
C LEU A 20 3.06 3.59 -5.10
N GLU A 21 3.90 4.62 -5.03
CA GLU A 21 5.12 4.62 -4.22
C GLU A 21 4.81 4.36 -2.74
N LEU A 22 3.76 5.01 -2.21
CA LEU A 22 3.32 4.83 -0.83
C LEU A 22 2.79 3.41 -0.56
N ILE A 23 2.05 2.80 -1.49
CA ILE A 23 1.57 1.42 -1.35
C ILE A 23 2.75 0.46 -1.25
N ASN A 24 3.75 0.63 -2.12
CA ASN A 24 4.94 -0.20 -2.13
C ASN A 24 5.71 -0.07 -0.81
N SER A 25 5.93 1.16 -0.32
CA SER A 25 6.67 1.37 0.93
C SER A 25 5.92 0.80 2.15
N LEU A 26 4.59 0.96 2.22
CA LEU A 26 3.79 0.42 3.31
C LEU A 26 3.73 -1.11 3.28
N LYS A 27 3.77 -1.70 2.08
CA LYS A 27 3.84 -3.16 1.94
C LYS A 27 5.18 -3.69 2.46
N GLU A 28 6.29 -3.04 2.09
CA GLU A 28 7.61 -3.39 2.60
C GLU A 28 7.68 -3.25 4.13
N GLU A 29 7.14 -2.16 4.70
CA GLU A 29 7.04 -1.97 6.15
C GLU A 29 6.27 -3.12 6.82
N TRP A 30 5.12 -3.50 6.27
CA TRP A 30 4.33 -4.60 6.81
C TRP A 30 5.03 -5.96 6.67
N ASP A 31 5.69 -6.23 5.54
CA ASP A 31 6.46 -7.47 5.35
C ASP A 31 7.60 -7.59 6.35
N HIS A 32 8.34 -6.50 6.56
CA HIS A 32 9.41 -6.45 7.56
C HIS A 32 8.89 -6.64 8.98
N ALA A 33 7.79 -5.99 9.36
CA ALA A 33 7.16 -6.16 10.67
C ALA A 33 6.71 -7.61 10.88
N SER A 34 6.05 -8.21 9.86
CA SER A 34 5.57 -9.59 9.93
C SER A 34 6.71 -10.61 10.03
N GLN A 35 7.77 -10.45 9.25
CA GLN A 35 8.96 -11.31 9.32
C GLN A 35 9.67 -11.18 10.66
N THR A 36 9.73 -9.97 11.21
CA THR A 36 10.33 -9.72 12.53
C THR A 36 9.51 -10.40 13.62
N GLN A 37 8.18 -10.25 13.58
CA GLN A 37 7.28 -10.90 14.53
C GLN A 37 7.39 -12.43 14.47
N GLU A 38 7.48 -13.02 13.28
CA GLU A 38 7.63 -14.48 13.11
C GLU A 38 9.00 -14.99 13.60
N ALA A 39 10.06 -14.19 13.44
CA ALA A 39 11.41 -14.57 13.86
C ALA A 39 11.63 -14.48 15.38
N VAL A 40 10.80 -13.72 16.11
CA VAL A 40 10.93 -13.52 17.55
C VAL A 40 10.12 -14.58 18.31
N ALA A 41 10.82 -15.45 19.05
CA ALA A 41 10.20 -16.56 19.79
C ALA A 41 9.22 -16.11 20.89
N ASP A 42 9.44 -14.94 21.49
CA ASP A 42 8.56 -14.30 22.48
C ASP A 42 8.04 -12.96 21.91
N SER A 43 7.28 -13.03 20.81
CA SER A 43 6.55 -11.85 20.29
C SER A 43 5.69 -11.25 21.41
N ASP A 44 5.88 -9.98 21.72
CA ASP A 44 5.08 -9.26 22.70
C ASP A 44 3.88 -8.55 22.06
N MET A 45 2.97 -8.06 22.91
CA MET A 45 1.75 -7.39 22.48
C MET A 45 2.03 -6.11 21.67
N GLU A 46 3.15 -5.43 21.95
CA GLU A 46 3.54 -4.22 21.22
C GLU A 46 3.89 -4.56 19.77
N MET A 47 4.68 -5.60 19.55
CA MET A 47 5.06 -6.07 18.21
C MET A 47 3.84 -6.54 17.39
N GLU A 48 2.89 -7.25 18.02
CA GLU A 48 1.63 -7.61 17.36
C GLU A 48 0.81 -6.38 16.94
N GLN A 49 0.76 -5.36 17.80
CA GLN A 49 0.04 -4.11 17.52
C GLN A 49 0.72 -3.30 16.41
N GLU A 50 2.05 -3.24 16.37
CA GLU A 50 2.81 -2.58 15.32
C GLU A 50 2.59 -3.25 13.95
N THR A 51 2.66 -4.58 13.89
CA THR A 51 2.40 -5.34 12.67
C THR A 51 0.95 -5.15 12.20
N ALA A 52 -0.02 -5.19 13.11
CA ALA A 52 -1.43 -4.93 12.80
C ALA A 52 -1.65 -3.50 12.29
N LEU A 53 -0.96 -2.51 12.87
CA LEU A 53 -1.02 -1.12 12.43
C LEU A 53 -0.44 -0.94 11.02
N ALA A 54 0.73 -1.53 10.75
CA ALA A 54 1.36 -1.50 9.43
C ALA A 54 0.44 -2.12 8.36
N ARG A 55 -0.15 -3.28 8.68
CA ARG A 55 -1.16 -3.95 7.85
C ARG A 55 -2.35 -3.04 7.55
N GLN A 56 -2.91 -2.38 8.57
CA GLN A 56 -4.07 -1.50 8.39
C GLN A 56 -3.76 -0.26 7.54
N LYS A 57 -2.57 0.34 7.68
CA LYS A 57 -2.11 1.45 6.83
C LYS A 57 -2.05 1.02 5.37
N TYR A 58 -1.42 -0.12 5.10
CA TYR A 58 -1.30 -0.68 3.76
C TYR A 58 -2.69 -0.86 3.12
N PHE A 59 -3.63 -1.53 3.81
CA PHE A 59 -4.97 -1.76 3.28
C PHE A 59 -5.76 -0.49 3.03
N PHE A 60 -5.61 0.52 3.89
CA PHE A 60 -6.29 1.80 3.71
C PHE A 60 -5.88 2.48 2.40
N ILE A 61 -4.57 2.56 2.14
CA ILE A 61 -4.04 3.19 0.92
C ILE A 61 -4.32 2.32 -0.32
N TYR A 62 -4.20 1.00 -0.20
CA TYR A 62 -4.51 0.07 -1.28
C TYR A 62 -5.98 0.21 -1.73
N ARG A 63 -6.91 0.35 -0.78
CA ARG A 63 -8.33 0.61 -1.07
C ARG A 63 -8.52 1.91 -1.84
N GLU A 64 -7.79 2.97 -1.51
CA GLU A 64 -7.86 4.22 -2.27
C GLU A 64 -7.40 4.05 -3.73
N ALA A 65 -6.30 3.33 -3.96
CA ALA A 65 -5.81 3.07 -5.31
C ALA A 65 -6.80 2.26 -6.15
N ARG A 66 -7.49 1.29 -5.53
CA ARG A 66 -8.57 0.53 -6.16
C ARG A 66 -9.74 1.42 -6.57
N ILE A 67 -10.19 2.33 -5.69
CA ILE A 67 -11.25 3.30 -5.99
C ILE A 67 -10.86 4.19 -7.18
N ARG A 68 -9.58 4.58 -7.26
CA ARG A 68 -9.03 5.40 -8.35
C ARG A 68 -8.78 4.63 -9.64
N LYS A 69 -8.91 3.30 -9.63
CA LYS A 69 -8.63 2.41 -10.78
C LYS A 69 -7.22 2.63 -11.35
N ILE A 70 -6.25 2.87 -10.48
CA ILE A 70 -4.85 2.95 -10.89
C ILE A 70 -4.48 1.60 -11.50
N LYS A 71 -3.90 1.62 -12.70
CA LYS A 71 -3.54 0.38 -13.40
C LYS A 71 -2.49 -0.38 -12.59
N ASN A 72 -2.75 -1.68 -12.41
CA ASN A 72 -1.93 -2.59 -11.61
C ASN A 72 -0.52 -2.80 -12.20
N ASP A 73 -0.26 -2.32 -13.42
CA ASP A 73 1.00 -2.42 -14.16
C ASP A 73 2.22 -1.82 -13.42
N GLN A 74 2.00 -1.04 -12.37
CA GLN A 74 3.03 -0.39 -11.55
C GLN A 74 3.07 -0.89 -10.10
N ILE A 75 2.13 -1.74 -9.72
CA ILE A 75 2.07 -2.31 -8.37
C ILE A 75 2.91 -3.59 -8.38
N GLN A 76 3.81 -3.75 -7.40
CA GLN A 76 4.64 -4.95 -7.31
C GLN A 76 3.76 -6.22 -7.28
N PRO A 77 4.11 -7.31 -7.98
CA PRO A 77 3.31 -8.54 -7.98
C PRO A 77 3.03 -9.11 -6.57
N SER A 78 3.97 -8.90 -5.63
CA SER A 78 3.86 -9.27 -4.22
C SER A 78 2.80 -8.48 -3.43
N VAL A 79 2.34 -7.36 -3.95
CA VAL A 79 1.22 -6.57 -3.40
C VAL A 79 -0.11 -7.12 -3.92
N ILE A 80 -0.12 -7.63 -5.17
CA ILE A 80 -1.31 -8.17 -5.85
C ILE A 80 -1.75 -9.50 -5.25
N SER A 81 -0.83 -10.34 -4.75
CA SER A 81 -1.15 -11.64 -4.15
C SER A 81 -2.06 -11.53 -2.92
N TYR A 82 -2.10 -10.38 -2.23
CA TYR A 82 -2.94 -10.17 -1.06
C TYR A 82 -4.39 -9.81 -1.38
N ASP A 83 -4.73 -9.52 -2.64
CA ASP A 83 -6.10 -9.20 -3.09
C ASP A 83 -7.04 -10.43 -3.04
N HIS A 84 -6.51 -11.65 -2.91
CA HIS A 84 -7.31 -12.88 -2.90
C HIS A 84 -7.57 -13.49 -1.51
N ASP A 85 -6.65 -13.36 -0.56
CA ASP A 85 -6.68 -14.19 0.67
C ASP A 85 -7.20 -13.47 1.93
N ASN A 86 -7.42 -12.14 1.91
CA ASN A 86 -7.56 -11.36 3.16
C ASN A 86 -8.75 -10.39 3.22
N PHE A 87 -9.70 -10.46 2.27
CA PHE A 87 -10.88 -9.58 2.23
C PHE A 87 -12.22 -10.30 2.51
N GLU A 88 -12.19 -11.47 3.16
CA GLU A 88 -13.37 -12.10 3.78
C GLU A 88 -13.53 -11.67 5.25
#